data_AF-A0A835PQH0-F1
#
_entry.id   AF-A0A835PQH0-F1
#
_cell.length_a   1.000
_cell.length_b   1.000
_cell.length_c   1.000
_cell.angle_alpha   90.00
_cell.angle_beta   90.00
_cell.angle_gamma   90.00
#
_symmetry.space_group_name_H-M   'P 1'
#
loop_
_entity.id
_entity.type
_entity.pdbx_description
1 polymer ?
#
loop_
_entity_poly.entity_id
_entity_poly.type
_entity_poly.pdbx_seq_one_letter_code
_entity_poly.pdbx_strand_id
1 'polypeptide(L)'
;MVMEEVDSASCACCGLKEECTLEYISQVKANYEGKWLCGLCAEAVGDEMKSGRKKGNNGTHEALKAHMSFCSKFNSNPAVQVADGMKQMLRRRSGYLSASTAASVSPCSKK
;
A
#
# COMPACT_ATOMS: atom_id res chain seq x y z
N MET A 1 2.32 38.31 -17.03
CA MET A 1 1.55 37.19 -16.47
C MET A 1 2.41 35.96 -16.70
N VAL A 2 3.13 35.48 -15.69
CA VAL A 2 3.91 34.24 -15.84
C VAL A 2 2.89 33.11 -15.79
N MET A 3 2.73 32.37 -16.87
CA MET A 3 1.95 31.13 -16.85
C MET A 3 2.85 30.08 -16.24
N GLU A 4 2.54 29.70 -15.00
CA GLU A 4 3.22 28.59 -14.35
C GLU A 4 2.62 27.29 -14.92
N GLU A 5 3.42 26.56 -15.70
CA GLU A 5 2.98 25.32 -16.31
C GLU A 5 2.81 24.25 -15.23
N VAL A 6 1.58 23.80 -15.05
CA VAL A 6 1.16 22.74 -14.14
C VAL A 6 0.85 21.48 -14.93
N ASP A 7 1.27 20.33 -14.41
CA ASP A 7 0.96 19.01 -14.95
C ASP A 7 0.52 18.07 -13.83
N SER A 8 -0.17 17.00 -14.22
CA SER A 8 -0.71 16.02 -13.30
C SER A 8 0.17 14.78 -13.23
N ALA A 9 0.68 14.44 -12.05
CA ALA A 9 1.64 13.36 -11.85
C ALA A 9 1.18 12.36 -10.79
N SER A 10 1.37 11.06 -11.07
CA SER A 10 1.01 9.97 -10.15
C SER A 10 2.22 9.49 -9.35
N CYS A 11 2.11 9.49 -8.03
CA CYS A 11 3.15 9.04 -7.12
C CYS A 11 3.54 7.57 -7.36
N ALA A 12 4.83 7.30 -7.53
CA ALA A 12 5.34 5.94 -7.75
C ALA A 12 5.17 5.00 -6.53
N CYS A 13 4.98 5.54 -5.32
CA CYS A 13 4.84 4.75 -4.09
C CYS A 13 3.38 4.34 -3.82
N CYS A 14 2.46 5.30 -3.86
CA CYS A 14 1.07 5.11 -3.42
C CYS A 14 0.03 5.36 -4.51
N GLY A 15 0.43 5.77 -5.71
CA GLY A 15 -0.49 6.04 -6.82
C GLY A 15 -1.32 7.32 -6.69
N LEU A 16 -1.17 8.09 -5.59
CA LEU A 16 -1.84 9.38 -5.43
C LEU A 16 -1.47 10.32 -6.58
N LYS A 17 -2.47 10.91 -7.21
CA LYS A 17 -2.31 11.87 -8.31
C LYS A 17 -2.39 13.29 -7.76
N GLU A 18 -1.41 14.12 -8.10
CA GLU A 18 -1.33 15.54 -7.70
C GLU A 18 -1.15 16.42 -8.95
N GLU A 19 -1.66 17.64 -8.91
CA GLU A 19 -1.37 18.68 -9.89
C GLU A 19 -0.26 19.56 -9.33
N CYS A 20 0.86 19.65 -10.06
CA CYS A 20 2.09 20.27 -9.58
C CYS A 20 2.78 21.01 -10.72
N THR A 21 3.59 22.00 -10.37
CA THR A 21 4.33 22.80 -11.34
C THR A 21 5.40 21.92 -11.99
N LEU A 22 5.69 22.12 -13.28
CA LEU A 22 6.68 21.32 -14.00
C LEU A 22 8.07 21.39 -13.36
N GLU A 23 8.43 22.54 -12.80
CA GLU A 23 9.66 22.74 -12.05
C GLU A 23 9.70 21.83 -10.82
N TYR A 24 8.64 21.82 -10.02
CA TYR A 24 8.57 20.99 -8.81
C TYR A 24 8.60 19.50 -9.17
N ILE A 25 7.89 19.09 -10.23
CA ILE A 25 7.94 17.71 -10.75
C ILE A 25 9.36 17.30 -11.11
N SER A 26 10.08 18.18 -11.82
CA SER A 26 11.45 17.92 -12.24
C SER A 26 12.41 17.83 -11.06
N GLN A 27 12.27 18.71 -10.07
CA GLN A 27 13.10 18.72 -8.86
C GLN A 27 12.92 17.44 -8.04
N VAL A 28 11.67 17.01 -7.82
CA VAL A 28 11.38 15.76 -7.11
C VAL A 28 11.96 14.57 -7.87
N LYS A 29 11.76 14.49 -9.19
CA LYS A 29 12.33 13.41 -10.00
C LYS A 29 13.86 13.36 -9.91
N ALA A 30 14.55 14.51 -9.88
CA ALA A 30 16.00 14.55 -9.71
C ALA A 30 16.46 13.96 -8.37
N ASN A 31 15.68 14.13 -7.31
CA ASN A 31 16.00 13.65 -5.96
C ASN A 31 15.71 12.15 -5.74
N TYR A 32 14.80 11.57 -6.53
CA TYR A 32 14.28 10.21 -6.30
C TYR A 32 14.38 9.31 -7.54
N GLU A 33 15.55 9.23 -8.17
CA GLU A 33 15.84 8.30 -9.29
C GLU A 33 14.91 8.46 -10.50
N GLY A 34 14.52 9.69 -10.82
CA GLY A 34 13.61 9.99 -11.91
C GLY A 34 12.13 9.68 -11.60
N LYS A 35 11.81 9.23 -10.39
CA LYS A 35 10.42 8.92 -9.99
C LYS A 35 9.79 10.14 -9.32
N TRP A 36 8.54 10.39 -9.68
CA TRP A 36 7.72 11.36 -8.97
C TRP A 36 7.17 10.75 -7.68
N LEU A 37 7.26 11.52 -6.59
CA LEU A 37 6.67 11.21 -5.30
C LEU A 37 5.71 12.33 -4.92
N CYS A 38 4.56 11.98 -4.34
CA CYS A 38 3.70 12.98 -3.72
C CYS A 38 4.39 13.59 -2.49
N GLY A 39 3.93 14.77 -2.06
CA GLY A 39 4.56 15.51 -0.95
C GLY A 39 4.74 14.66 0.32
N LEU A 40 3.75 13.84 0.67
CA LEU A 40 3.81 12.97 1.85
C LEU A 40 4.85 11.84 1.72
N CYS A 41 4.96 11.21 0.55
CA CYS A 41 5.94 10.16 0.32
C CYS A 41 7.36 10.73 0.20
N ALA A 42 7.51 11.94 -0.36
CA ALA A 42 8.79 12.63 -0.43
C ALA A 42 9.34 12.93 0.98
N GLU A 43 8.52 13.49 1.87
CA GLU A 43 8.91 13.74 3.26
C GLU A 43 9.29 12.44 3.99
N ALA A 44 8.45 11.40 3.87
CA ALA A 44 8.71 10.12 4.53
C ALA A 44 10.02 9.47 4.07
N VAL A 45 10.30 9.48 2.76
CA VAL A 45 11.57 8.96 2.22
C VAL A 45 12.75 9.84 2.64
N GLY A 46 12.58 11.16 2.62
CA GLY A 46 13.61 12.12 3.05
C GLY A 46 13.99 11.96 4.52
N ASP A 47 13.04 11.66 5.39
CA ASP A 47 13.30 11.42 6.81
C ASP A 47 14.06 10.10 7.04
N GLU A 48 13.75 9.04 6.31
CA GLU A 48 14.51 7.78 6.34
C GLU A 48 15.97 7.99 5.88
N MET A 49 16.19 8.85 4.87
CA MET A 49 17.54 9.22 4.43
C MET A 49 18.32 9.99 5.51
N LYS A 50 17.67 10.93 6.21
CA LYS A 50 18.29 11.73 7.29
C LYS A 50 18.53 10.92 8.56
N SER A 51 17.65 9.98 8.88
CA SER A 51 17.67 9.14 10.10
C SER A 51 18.82 8.11 10.12
N GLY A 52 19.48 7.87 8.98
CA GLY A 52 20.92 7.61 8.95
C GLY A 52 21.44 6.42 9.75
N ARG A 53 20.82 5.23 9.68
CA ARG A 53 21.48 3.97 10.10
C ARG A 53 22.46 3.42 9.06
N LYS A 54 22.44 3.92 7.82
CA LYS A 54 23.31 3.48 6.72
C LYS A 54 23.89 4.68 5.97
N LYS A 55 25.08 5.10 6.41
CA LYS A 55 25.87 6.17 5.82
C LYS A 55 26.59 5.62 4.59
N GLY A 56 25.93 5.62 3.43
CA GLY A 56 26.50 5.14 2.17
C GLY A 56 25.82 5.76 0.95
N ASN A 57 26.51 5.75 -0.20
CA ASN A 57 26.06 6.35 -1.46
C ASN A 57 24.71 5.84 -2.00
N ASN A 58 24.18 4.75 -1.45
CA ASN A 58 22.92 4.11 -1.87
C ASN A 58 21.74 4.36 -0.92
N GLY A 59 21.87 5.30 0.04
CA GLY A 59 20.83 5.57 1.03
C GLY A 59 19.50 6.00 0.43
N THR A 60 19.53 6.74 -0.68
CA THR A 60 18.34 7.20 -1.39
C THR A 60 17.54 6.04 -1.99
N HIS A 61 18.21 5.16 -2.73
CA HIS A 61 17.62 3.97 -3.34
C HIS A 61 17.06 3.00 -2.31
N GLU A 62 17.79 2.78 -1.22
CA GLU A 62 17.33 1.88 -0.16
C GLU A 62 16.08 2.42 0.54
N ALA A 63 16.08 3.70 0.93
CA ALA A 63 14.94 4.35 1.57
C ALA A 63 13.71 4.34 0.65
N LEU A 64 13.91 4.72 -0.62
CA LEU A 64 12.85 4.70 -1.63
C LEU A 64 12.26 3.29 -1.80
N LYS A 65 13.11 2.27 -1.98
CA LYS A 65 12.67 0.88 -2.16
C LYS A 65 11.91 0.36 -0.94
N ALA A 66 12.39 0.67 0.26
CA ALA A 66 11.72 0.31 1.51
C ALA A 66 10.33 0.95 1.60
N HIS A 67 10.22 2.24 1.28
CA HIS A 67 8.96 2.97 1.31
C HIS A 67 7.97 2.47 0.24
N MET A 68 8.41 2.24 -1.00
CA MET A 68 7.57 1.63 -2.04
C MET A 68 7.01 0.27 -1.61
N SER A 69 7.86 -0.56 -0.99
CA SER A 69 7.44 -1.86 -0.47
C SER A 69 6.40 -1.73 0.66
N PHE A 70 6.51 -0.69 1.49
CA PHE A 70 5.53 -0.37 2.53
C PHE A 70 4.20 0.09 1.93
N CYS A 71 4.20 1.09 1.04
CA CYS A 71 3.00 1.63 0.42
C CYS A 71 2.21 0.59 -0.38
N SER A 72 2.90 -0.35 -1.04
CA SER A 72 2.24 -1.42 -1.81
C SER A 72 1.27 -2.27 -0.97
N LYS A 73 1.49 -2.38 0.34
CA LYS A 73 0.62 -3.13 1.27
C LYS A 73 -0.71 -2.44 1.53
N PHE A 74 -0.76 -1.12 1.38
CA PHE A 74 -1.92 -0.29 1.68
C PHE A 74 -2.60 0.28 0.44
N ASN A 75 -2.07 -0.02 -0.76
CA ASN A 75 -2.68 0.39 -2.03
C ASN A 75 -3.96 -0.41 -2.38
N SER A 76 -4.33 -1.39 -1.55
CA SER A 76 -5.62 -2.08 -1.68
C SER A 76 -6.74 -1.24 -1.09
N ASN A 77 -7.88 -1.18 -1.79
CA ASN A 77 -9.09 -0.53 -1.27
C ASN A 77 -9.45 -1.10 0.12
N PRO A 78 -9.59 -0.26 1.16
CA PRO A 78 -9.89 -0.73 2.52
C PRO A 78 -11.18 -1.56 2.59
N ALA A 79 -12.15 -1.29 1.71
CA ALA A 79 -13.38 -2.08 1.61
C ALA A 79 -13.12 -3.54 1.22
N VAL A 80 -12.08 -3.82 0.42
CA VAL A 80 -11.70 -5.19 0.05
C VAL A 80 -11.15 -5.94 1.25
N GLN A 81 -10.29 -5.31 2.06
CA GLN A 81 -9.77 -5.93 3.28
C GLN A 81 -10.88 -6.22 4.29
N VAL A 82 -11.84 -5.30 4.44
CA VAL A 82 -13.02 -5.51 5.28
C VAL A 82 -13.87 -6.67 4.75
N ALA A 83 -14.13 -6.70 3.44
CA ALA A 83 -14.90 -7.78 2.80
C ALA A 83 -14.22 -9.15 2.95
N ASP A 84 -12.89 -9.22 2.83
CA ASP A 84 -12.12 -10.46 3.04
C ASP A 84 -12.17 -10.91 4.50
N GLY A 85 -12.09 -9.97 5.45
CA GLY A 85 -12.31 -10.26 6.88
C GLY A 85 -13.69 -10.87 7.12
N MET A 86 -14.75 -10.25 6.57
CA MET A 86 -16.12 -10.77 6.66
C MET A 86 -16.26 -12.17 6.04
N LYS A 87 -15.70 -12.37 4.85
CA LYS A 87 -15.67 -13.65 4.15
C LYS A 87 -14.97 -14.73 4.97
N GLN A 88 -13.86 -14.41 5.62
CA GLN A 88 -13.13 -15.34 6.48
C GLN A 88 -13.95 -15.72 7.73
N MET A 89 -14.63 -14.75 8.35
CA MET A 89 -15.53 -15.00 9.49
C MET A 89 -16.69 -15.93 9.12
N LEU A 90 -17.34 -15.70 7.98
CA LEU A 90 -18.43 -16.55 7.49
C LEU A 90 -17.95 -17.98 7.18
N ARG A 91 -16.80 -18.14 6.52
CA ARG A 91 -16.20 -19.46 6.23
C ARG A 91 -15.89 -20.26 7.49
N ARG A 92 -15.34 -19.61 8.52
CA ARG A 92 -15.07 -20.24 9.82
C ARG A 92 -16.35 -20.74 10.49
N ARG A 93 -17.43 -19.96 10.46
CA ARG A 93 -18.75 -20.38 10.96
C ARG A 93 -19.33 -21.56 10.18
N SER A 94 -19.26 -21.56 8.85
CA SER A 94 -19.74 -22.67 8.03
C SER A 94 -18.99 -23.98 8.31
N GLY A 95 -17.67 -23.93 8.52
CA GLY A 95 -16.89 -25.11 8.91
C GLY A 95 -17.29 -25.67 10.28
N TYR A 96 -17.55 -24.79 11.26
CA TYR A 96 -18.02 -25.20 12.58
C TYR A 96 -19.44 -25.81 12.53
N LEU A 97 -20.34 -25.22 11.74
CA LEU A 97 -21.69 -25.75 11.53
C LEU A 97 -21.67 -27.11 10.80
N SER A 98 -20.80 -27.30 9.81
CA SER A 98 -20.61 -28.57 9.10
C SER A 98 -20.11 -29.70 10.02
N ALA A 99 -19.21 -29.38 10.96
CA ALA A 99 -18.78 -30.33 11.98
C ALA A 99 -19.90 -30.67 12.99
N SER A 100 -20.72 -29.68 13.35
CA SER A 100 -21.86 -29.89 14.25
C SER A 100 -23.02 -30.68 13.60
N THR A 101 -23.25 -30.52 12.29
CA THR A 101 -24.27 -31.30 11.55
C THR A 101 -23.81 -32.72 11.23
N ALA A 102 -22.51 -32.94 10.99
CA ALA A 102 -21.95 -34.29 10.86
C ALA A 102 -22.04 -35.11 12.17
N ALA A 103 -22.00 -34.44 13.33
CA ALA A 103 -22.15 -35.08 14.63
C ALA A 103 -23.61 -35.41 15.02
N SER A 104 -24.62 -34.93 14.28
CA SER A 104 -26.04 -35.07 14.61
C SER A 104 -26.84 -36.03 13.71
N VAL A 105 -26.18 -36.71 12.75
CA VAL A 105 -26.80 -37.77 11.94
C VAL A 105 -26.58 -39.17 12.56
N SER A 106 -27.38 -39.52 13.57
CA SER A 106 -27.44 -40.90 14.10
C SER A 106 -28.23 -41.80 13.13
N PRO A 107 -27.72 -42.99 12.72
CA PRO A 107 -28.48 -43.93 11.90
C PRO A 107 -29.49 -44.70 12.77
N CYS A 108 -30.78 -44.51 12.51
CA CYS A 108 -31.85 -45.29 13.14
C CYS A 108 -31.76 -46.76 12.70
N SER A 109 -31.24 -47.63 13.57
CA SER A 109 -31.24 -49.08 13.36
C SER A 109 -32.50 -49.69 13.98
N LYS A 110 -33.40 -50.18 13.12
CA LYS A 110 -34.51 -51.07 13.50
C LYS A 110 -33.95 -52.45 13.86
N LYS A 111 -34.20 -52.94 15.07
CA LYS A 111 -34.81 -54.27 15.34
C LYS A 111 -35.10 -54.46 16.82
#